data_AF-M8DAM6-F1
#
_entry.id   AF-M8DAM6-F1
#
_cell.length_a   1.000
_cell.length_b   1.000
_cell.length_c   1.000
_cell.angle_alpha   90.00
_cell.angle_beta   90.00
_cell.angle_gamma   90.00
#
_symmetry.space_group_name_H-M   'P 1'
#
loop_
_entity.id
_entity.type
_entity.pdbx_description
1 polymer ?
#
loop_
_entity_poly.entity_id
_entity_poly.type
_entity_poly.pdbx_seq_one_letter_code
_entity_poly.pdbx_strand_id
1 'polypeptide(L)'
;MNIYSLIIKFFGIAFLIIGFLKIGGFIKIEFKNIFSLSLAGFLFILFDFVSYLVTKSNKRKLKNTLGYLRLVTLFLSIVTIIVVPFMPIKWNTPFLKVITDSLVYLSLGIVIYLMGSKDTNDKESNISKLEKQN
;
A
#
# COMPACT_ATOMS: atom_id res chain seq x y z
N MET A 1 8.87 2.63 -20.50
CA MET A 1 8.00 2.77 -19.32
C MET A 1 8.13 1.52 -18.47
N ASN A 2 8.42 1.63 -17.17
CA ASN A 2 8.80 0.48 -16.33
C ASN A 2 7.57 -0.45 -16.09
N ILE A 3 7.65 -1.73 -16.44
CA ILE A 3 6.49 -2.66 -16.48
C ILE A 3 5.77 -2.74 -15.13
N TYR A 4 6.55 -2.68 -14.04
CA TYR A 4 6.08 -2.63 -12.67
C TYR A 4 5.16 -1.44 -12.38
N SER A 5 5.47 -0.26 -12.93
CA SER A 5 4.66 0.94 -12.74
C SER A 5 3.29 0.80 -13.43
N LEU A 6 3.26 0.13 -14.58
CA LEU A 6 2.03 -0.12 -15.34
C LEU A 6 1.10 -1.09 -14.59
N ILE A 7 1.68 -2.18 -14.05
CA ILE A 7 0.96 -3.16 -13.24
C ILE A 7 0.35 -2.51 -12.00
N ILE A 8 1.12 -1.71 -11.24
CA ILE A 8 0.62 -1.04 -10.03
C ILE A 8 -0.53 -0.08 -10.36
N LYS A 9 -0.40 0.71 -11.43
CA LYS A 9 -1.47 1.61 -11.89
C LYS A 9 -2.73 0.84 -12.30
N PHE A 10 -2.58 -0.27 -13.00
CA PHE A 10 -3.69 -1.13 -13.40
C PHE A 10 -4.44 -1.69 -12.19
N PHE A 11 -3.72 -2.25 -11.20
CA PHE A 11 -4.32 -2.72 -9.95
C PHE A 11 -5.06 -1.60 -9.21
N GLY A 12 -4.47 -0.39 -9.14
CA GLY A 12 -5.12 0.77 -8.53
C GLY A 12 -6.46 1.12 -9.20
N ILE A 13 -6.49 1.17 -10.52
CA ILE A 13 -7.72 1.43 -11.30
C ILE A 13 -8.75 0.32 -11.10
N ALA A 14 -8.32 -0.94 -11.11
CA ALA A 14 -9.20 -2.08 -10.87
C ALA A 14 -9.87 -1.99 -9.49
N PHE A 15 -9.14 -1.61 -8.44
CA PHE A 15 -9.72 -1.41 -7.11
C PHE A 15 -10.71 -0.25 -7.04
N LEU A 16 -10.47 0.85 -7.76
CA LEU A 16 -11.43 1.95 -7.87
C LEU A 16 -12.74 1.49 -8.53
N ILE A 17 -12.64 0.72 -9.62
CA ILE A 17 -13.80 0.17 -10.32
C ILE A 17 -14.58 -0.77 -9.40
N ILE A 18 -13.90 -1.68 -8.70
CA ILE A 18 -14.53 -2.58 -7.71
C ILE A 18 -15.22 -1.79 -6.60
N GLY A 19 -14.60 -0.73 -6.09
CA GLY A 19 -15.19 0.16 -5.09
C GLY A 19 -16.49 0.80 -5.59
N PHE A 20 -16.48 1.31 -6.82
CA PHE A 20 -17.65 1.92 -7.45
C PHE A 20 -18.78 0.90 -7.68
N LEU A 21 -18.46 -0.28 -8.20
CA LEU A 21 -19.41 -1.39 -8.39
C LEU A 21 -20.08 -1.81 -7.07
N LYS A 22 -19.32 -1.83 -5.97
CA LYS A 22 -19.85 -2.16 -4.64
C LYS A 22 -20.80 -1.08 -4.13
N ILE A 23 -20.45 0.20 -4.29
CA ILE A 23 -21.31 1.33 -3.88
C ILE A 23 -22.63 1.30 -4.66
N GLY A 24 -22.58 0.99 -5.96
CA GLY A 24 -23.77 0.83 -6.80
C GLY A 24 -24.61 -0.42 -6.52
N GLY A 25 -24.19 -1.28 -5.58
CA GLY A 25 -24.92 -2.51 -5.23
C GLY A 25 -24.85 -3.62 -6.28
N PHE A 26 -24.05 -3.46 -7.34
CA PHE A 26 -23.90 -4.44 -8.42
C PHE A 26 -23.19 -5.72 -7.96
N ILE A 27 -22.36 -5.62 -6.91
CA ILE A 27 -21.60 -6.75 -6.36
C ILE A 27 -21.75 -6.83 -4.83
N LYS A 28 -22.01 -8.04 -4.31
CA LYS A 28 -21.90 -8.34 -2.88
C LYS A 28 -20.49 -8.85 -2.57
N ILE A 29 -19.67 -7.99 -2.00
CA ILE A 29 -18.35 -8.39 -1.49
C ILE A 29 -18.50 -8.83 -0.03
N GLU A 30 -18.24 -10.10 0.23
CA GLU A 30 -18.23 -10.64 1.59
C GLU A 30 -17.16 -9.98 2.47
N PHE A 31 -17.44 -9.92 3.78
CA PHE A 31 -16.53 -9.31 4.75
C PHE A 31 -15.12 -9.91 4.74
N LYS A 32 -15.00 -11.24 4.55
CA LYS A 32 -13.71 -11.93 4.46
C LYS A 32 -12.81 -11.39 3.34
N ASN A 33 -13.40 -11.03 2.21
CA ASN A 33 -12.68 -10.46 1.07
C ASN A 33 -12.24 -9.02 1.38
N ILE A 34 -13.08 -8.24 2.06
CA ILE A 34 -12.77 -6.86 2.47
C ILE A 34 -11.63 -6.85 3.48
N PHE A 35 -11.69 -7.73 4.49
CA PHE A 35 -10.64 -7.88 5.49
C PHE A 35 -9.31 -8.22 4.81
N SER A 36 -9.32 -9.23 3.96
CA SER A 36 -8.14 -9.68 3.23
C SER A 36 -7.54 -8.58 2.35
N LEU A 37 -8.40 -7.79 1.71
CA LEU A 37 -7.97 -6.66 0.88
C LEU A 37 -7.32 -5.57 1.72
N SER A 38 -7.95 -5.21 2.84
CA SER A 38 -7.46 -4.20 3.77
C SER A 38 -6.10 -4.59 4.35
N LEU A 39 -5.95 -5.86 4.77
CA LEU A 39 -4.69 -6.38 5.27
C LEU A 39 -3.58 -6.36 4.21
N ALA A 40 -3.88 -6.82 2.99
CA ALA A 40 -2.92 -6.82 1.89
C ALA A 40 -2.47 -5.40 1.50
N GLY A 41 -3.41 -4.44 1.49
CA GLY A 41 -3.15 -3.02 1.25
C GLY A 41 -2.31 -2.39 2.36
N PHE A 42 -2.64 -2.68 3.62
CA PHE A 42 -1.87 -2.20 4.77
C PHE A 42 -0.41 -2.69 4.72
N LEU A 43 -0.17 -3.97 4.43
CA LEU A 43 1.19 -4.51 4.28
C LEU A 43 1.98 -3.79 3.18
N PHE A 44 1.32 -3.50 2.06
CA PHE A 44 1.94 -2.78 0.95
C PHE A 44 2.34 -1.35 1.33
N ILE A 45 1.44 -0.63 2.03
CA ILE A 45 1.66 0.73 2.51
C ILE A 45 2.76 0.76 3.59
N LEU A 46 2.71 -0.18 4.53
CA LEU A 46 3.71 -0.32 5.58
C LEU A 46 5.11 -0.56 4.99
N PHE A 47 5.19 -1.38 3.94
CA PHE A 47 6.44 -1.60 3.23
C PHE A 47 6.94 -0.35 2.49
N ASP A 48 6.05 0.42 1.83
CA ASP A 48 6.45 1.69 1.21
C ASP A 48 6.97 2.68 2.27
N PHE A 49 6.34 2.71 3.44
CA PHE A 49 6.75 3.53 4.57
C PHE A 49 8.14 3.15 5.11
N VAL A 50 8.38 1.87 5.36
CA VAL A 50 9.71 1.38 5.76
C VAL A 50 10.74 1.67 4.67
N SER A 51 10.37 1.47 3.40
CA SER A 51 11.26 1.75 2.27
C SER A 51 11.66 3.22 2.18
N TYR A 52 10.70 4.12 2.44
CA TYR A 52 10.94 5.56 2.52
C TYR A 52 11.91 5.91 3.66
N LEU A 53 11.69 5.38 4.87
CA LEU A 53 12.58 5.60 6.02
C LEU A 53 14.01 5.09 5.76
N VAL A 54 14.14 3.88 5.20
CA VAL A 54 15.44 3.31 4.85
C VAL A 54 16.16 4.14 3.81
N THR A 55 15.44 4.63 2.79
CA THR A 55 16.00 5.47 1.73
C THR A 55 16.61 6.74 2.29
N LYS A 56 15.98 7.33 3.32
CA LYS A 56 16.46 8.51 4.06
C LYS A 56 17.71 8.23 4.92
N SER A 57 17.90 7.00 5.41
CA SER A 57 18.97 6.66 6.37
C SER A 57 20.39 6.52 5.79
N ASN A 58 20.61 6.77 4.50
CA ASN A 58 21.89 6.63 3.77
C ASN A 58 22.62 5.25 3.89
N LYS A 59 21.97 4.22 4.46
CA LYS A 59 22.56 2.87 4.61
C LYS A 59 22.53 2.09 3.29
N ARG A 60 23.64 2.12 2.54
CA ARG A 60 23.79 1.50 1.20
C ARG A 60 23.45 -0.01 1.15
N LYS A 61 23.86 -0.79 2.17
CA LYS A 61 23.52 -2.23 2.27
C LYS A 61 22.00 -2.46 2.36
N LEU A 62 21.29 -1.61 3.11
CA LEU A 62 19.86 -1.74 3.34
C LEU A 62 19.04 -1.44 2.07
N LYS A 63 19.55 -0.52 1.23
CA LYS A 63 18.93 -0.18 -0.08
C LYS A 63 18.91 -1.36 -1.06
N ASN A 64 19.94 -2.20 -1.11
CA ASN A 64 19.96 -3.39 -1.98
C ASN A 64 18.97 -4.47 -1.49
N THR A 65 18.87 -4.68 -0.18
CA THR A 65 17.91 -5.65 0.39
C THR A 65 16.45 -5.24 0.15
N LEU A 66 16.17 -3.93 0.12
CA LEU A 66 14.84 -3.37 -0.15
C LEU A 66 14.24 -3.82 -1.50
N GLY A 67 15.06 -3.97 -2.53
CA GLY A 67 14.61 -4.41 -3.85
C GLY A 67 13.99 -5.80 -3.82
N TYR A 68 14.65 -6.75 -3.14
CA TYR A 68 14.16 -8.10 -2.93
C TYR A 68 12.94 -8.13 -2.01
N LEU A 69 12.99 -7.34 -0.92
CA LEU A 69 11.90 -7.26 0.04
C LEU A 69 10.60 -6.71 -0.57
N ARG A 70 10.71 -5.83 -1.58
CA ARG A 70 9.56 -5.32 -2.34
C ARG A 70 8.83 -6.43 -3.08
N LEU A 71 9.58 -7.33 -3.71
CA LEU A 71 9.02 -8.44 -4.48
C LEU A 71 8.36 -9.46 -3.53
N VAL A 72 9.00 -9.76 -2.41
CA VAL A 72 8.44 -10.60 -1.33
C VAL A 72 7.16 -9.99 -0.78
N THR A 73 7.13 -8.68 -0.52
CA THR A 73 5.92 -8.01 0.00
C THR A 73 4.78 -8.05 -1.01
N LEU A 74 5.06 -7.81 -2.29
CA LEU A 74 4.06 -7.88 -3.35
C LEU A 74 3.48 -9.29 -3.45
N PHE A 75 4.35 -10.31 -3.44
CA PHE A 75 3.93 -11.71 -3.39
C PHE A 75 3.09 -12.01 -2.15
N LEU A 76 3.52 -11.56 -0.97
CA LEU A 76 2.79 -11.77 0.28
C LEU A 76 1.42 -11.09 0.27
N SER A 77 1.29 -9.89 -0.30
CA SER A 77 0.01 -9.20 -0.49
C SER A 77 -0.92 -9.99 -1.41
N ILE A 78 -0.42 -10.52 -2.54
CA ILE A 78 -1.22 -11.36 -3.45
C ILE A 78 -1.67 -12.64 -2.74
N VAL A 79 -0.75 -13.32 -2.06
CA VAL A 79 -1.05 -14.53 -1.27
C VAL A 79 -2.07 -14.22 -0.19
N THR A 80 -1.98 -13.07 0.47
CA THR A 80 -2.95 -12.62 1.48
C THR A 80 -4.34 -12.54 0.85
N ILE A 81 -4.49 -11.82 -0.28
CA ILE A 81 -5.76 -11.67 -1.01
C ILE A 81 -6.38 -13.02 -1.38
N ILE A 82 -5.55 -14.00 -1.76
CA ILE A 82 -6.02 -15.31 -2.21
C ILE A 82 -6.31 -16.23 -1.04
N VAL A 83 -5.41 -16.34 -0.06
CA VAL A 83 -5.44 -17.40 0.97
C VAL A 83 -6.29 -17.01 2.17
N VAL A 84 -6.20 -15.75 2.61
CA VAL A 84 -6.89 -15.30 3.84
C VAL A 84 -8.40 -15.53 3.76
N PRO A 85 -9.12 -15.24 2.65
CA PRO A 85 -10.56 -15.48 2.57
C PRO A 85 -11.00 -16.95 2.74
N PHE A 86 -10.12 -17.92 2.46
CA PHE A 86 -10.42 -19.35 2.58
C PHE A 86 -10.00 -19.93 3.94
N MET A 87 -9.40 -19.13 4.82
CA MET A 87 -9.10 -19.61 6.17
C MET A 87 -10.41 -19.89 6.93
N PRO A 88 -10.49 -21.01 7.67
CA PRO A 88 -11.67 -21.42 8.44
C PRO A 88 -11.83 -20.58 9.72
N ILE A 89 -11.96 -19.26 9.57
CA ILE A 89 -12.08 -18.29 10.65
C ILE A 89 -13.52 -17.77 10.71
N LYS A 90 -14.02 -17.42 11.90
CA LYS A 90 -15.30 -16.71 12.06
C LYS A 90 -15.15 -15.26 11.59
N TRP A 91 -15.49 -15.02 10.34
CA TRP A 91 -15.36 -13.71 9.69
C TRP A 91 -16.30 -12.64 10.25
N ASN A 92 -17.48 -13.01 10.75
CA ASN A 92 -18.50 -12.05 11.21
C ASN A 92 -18.37 -11.69 12.71
N THR A 93 -17.16 -11.58 13.23
CA THR A 93 -16.97 -11.15 14.62
C THR A 93 -16.76 -9.64 14.70
N PRO A 94 -17.32 -8.96 15.72
CA PRO A 94 -17.14 -7.51 15.90
C PRO A 94 -15.65 -7.14 16.05
N PHE A 95 -14.84 -8.04 16.60
CA PHE A 95 -13.40 -7.85 16.74
C PHE A 95 -12.68 -7.74 15.40
N LEU A 96 -12.95 -8.63 14.43
CA LEU A 96 -12.35 -8.53 13.09
C LEU A 96 -12.77 -7.24 12.37
N LYS A 97 -13.99 -6.75 12.62
CA LYS A 97 -14.45 -5.48 12.06
C LYS A 97 -13.61 -4.30 12.59
N VAL A 98 -13.41 -4.23 13.91
CA VAL A 98 -12.57 -3.20 14.53
C VAL A 98 -11.13 -3.24 14.00
N ILE A 99 -10.58 -4.45 13.80
CA ILE A 99 -9.25 -4.61 13.20
C ILE A 99 -9.24 -4.08 11.77
N THR A 100 -10.25 -4.42 10.97
CA THR A 100 -10.34 -3.97 9.57
C THR A 100 -10.38 -2.46 9.50
N ASP A 101 -11.22 -1.82 10.31
CA ASP A 101 -11.38 -0.37 10.33
C ASP A 101 -10.07 0.30 10.78
N SER A 102 -9.41 -0.25 11.80
CA SER A 102 -8.11 0.23 12.27
C SER A 102 -7.02 0.11 11.20
N LEU A 103 -6.98 -1.00 10.46
CA LEU A 103 -6.04 -1.20 9.35
C LEU A 103 -6.25 -0.16 8.25
N VAL A 104 -7.51 0.16 7.91
CA VAL A 104 -7.83 1.19 6.92
C VAL A 104 -7.38 2.57 7.40
N TYR A 105 -7.67 2.94 8.65
CA TYR A 105 -7.28 4.24 9.18
C TYR A 105 -5.76 4.41 9.29
N LEU A 106 -5.05 3.38 9.77
CA LEU A 106 -3.59 3.39 9.81
C LEU A 106 -3.00 3.48 8.41
N SER A 107 -3.53 2.71 7.46
CA SER A 107 -3.14 2.76 6.04
C SER A 107 -3.26 4.17 5.47
N LEU A 108 -4.43 4.79 5.66
CA LEU A 108 -4.70 6.16 5.18
C LEU A 108 -3.76 7.16 5.84
N GLY A 109 -3.55 7.09 7.16
CA GLY A 109 -2.65 7.98 7.87
C GLY A 109 -1.21 7.91 7.34
N ILE A 110 -0.71 6.69 7.10
CA ILE A 110 0.63 6.48 6.53
C ILE A 110 0.72 7.05 5.10
N VAL A 111 -0.29 6.81 4.26
CA VAL A 111 -0.31 7.33 2.88
C VAL A 111 -0.30 8.85 2.85
N ILE A 112 -1.12 9.52 3.68
CA ILE A 112 -1.17 10.98 3.78
C ILE A 112 0.19 11.52 4.24
N TYR A 113 0.79 10.92 5.28
CA TYR A 113 2.11 11.30 5.75
C TYR A 113 3.19 11.16 4.67
N LEU A 114 3.20 10.04 3.94
CA LEU A 114 4.14 9.79 2.85
C LEU A 114 3.95 10.79 1.71
N MET A 115 2.71 11.14 1.38
CA MET A 115 2.41 12.10 0.32
C MET A 115 2.92 13.49 0.68
N GLY A 116 2.65 13.97 1.90
CA GLY A 116 3.16 15.26 2.39
C GLY A 116 4.70 15.28 2.47
N SER A 117 5.31 14.18 2.92
CA SER A 117 6.77 14.10 3.04
C SER A 117 7.49 14.03 1.69
N LYS A 118 6.94 13.33 0.70
CA LYS A 118 7.51 13.26 -0.66
C LYS A 118 7.44 14.64 -1.33
N ASP A 119 6.33 15.35 -1.18
CA ASP A 119 6.13 16.68 -1.77
C ASP A 119 7.09 17.74 -1.20
N THR A 120 7.46 17.65 0.09
CA THR A 120 8.49 18.52 0.69
C THR A 120 9.88 18.25 0.15
N ASN A 121 10.28 16.97 0.03
CA ASN A 121 11.62 16.60 -0.47
C ASN A 121 11.81 16.95 -1.95
N ASP A 122 10.76 16.80 -2.78
CA ASP A 122 10.83 17.16 -4.20
C ASP A 122 11.00 18.68 -4.38
N LYS A 123 10.39 19.50 -3.52
CA LYS A 123 10.57 20.96 -3.53
C LYS A 123 11.98 21.39 -3.11
N GLU A 124 12.54 20.82 -2.05
CA GLU A 124 13.95 21.09 -1.65
C GLU A 124 14.96 20.67 -2.74
N SER A 125 14.71 19.56 -3.43
CA SER A 125 15.58 19.09 -4.52
C SER A 125 15.55 20.00 -5.75
N ASN A 126 14.43 20.69 -6.01
CA ASN A 126 14.31 21.61 -7.13
C ASN A 126 14.89 23.00 -6.80
N ILE A 127 14.72 23.48 -5.56
CA ILE A 127 15.31 24.74 -5.11
C ILE A 127 16.85 24.66 -5.12
N SER A 128 17.43 23.57 -4.60
CA SER A 128 18.89 23.35 -4.60
C SER A 128 19.52 23.15 -5.99
N LYS A 129 18.72 22.81 -7.01
CA LYS A 129 19.18 22.77 -8.41
C LYS A 129 19.17 24.15 -9.06
N LEU A 130 18.22 25.01 -8.70
CA LEU A 130 18.13 26.38 -9.19
C LEU A 130 19.27 27.26 -8.62
N GLU A 131 19.64 27.07 -7.35
CA GLU A 131 20.78 27.78 -6.75
C GLU A 131 22.15 27.36 -7.30
N LYS A 132 22.27 26.18 -7.92
CA LYS A 132 23.52 25.71 -8.55
C LYS A 132 23.66 26.13 -10.01
N GLN A 133 22.64 26.77 -10.58
CA GLN A 133 22.65 27.28 -11.96
C GLN A 133 22.81 28.81 -12.05
N ASN A 134 22.78 29.52 -10.92
CA ASN A 134 23.13 30.93 -10.80
C ASN A 134 24.50 31.07 -10.13
#